data_AF-A0A7C9AQ15-F1
#
_entry.id   AF-A0A7C9AQ15-F1
#
_cell.length_a   1.000
_cell.length_b   1.000
_cell.length_c   1.000
_cell.angle_alpha   90.00
_cell.angle_beta   90.00
_cell.angle_gamma   90.00
#
_symmetry.space_group_name_H-M   'P 1'
#
loop_
_entity.id
_entity.type
_entity.pdbx_description
1 polymer ?
#
loop_
_entity_poly.entity_id
_entity_poly.type
_entity_poly.pdbx_seq_one_letter_code
_entity_poly.pdbx_strand_id
1 'polypeptide(L)'
;RNANKIVLYEDAAKKQLQEFVSALRGCEIMILACSSLGSILDDTDSVLLHHLLIPGQGLPDVSPILEQFRDAFDWVEANSTGRIIPHEGVDTEYDAACKEIEEVESNLKKHLKEQRKLLSNTSIAFVTVGKDTYLLEVPESLRGSIPKDYELRSSKKGFFRYWTPYIKKMVAQLSQAESEKESRLKNILQSLIGRFCEHHTKWRQLVSTVAELDVLTSLVIASDYYEGPTCRPTISIESNPNEVPHLTAKSLGHPILGNDLSKGTFVPNDINIGGSDYATFILLTGPNMGGKSTLLRQICLAVILAQIGSDVPAEHFELSLVDQIFVRMGAKDHIMAGQSTFLTELAETASMLASATRNSLVALDELGRGTSTSDGQAIAESVLEHFVRKVQCRGMFSTHYHRLSIDYRHDPKVSLCHMACQVGKGDGGVEEVTFLYRLTPGACPKSYGVNVAKLAGIPDSVLLKAAAKSREFEAVYGRRREASTNCTIAWEEEVVRFMQDLAGVVAETSSQAMVSNKSITSLCELQHKARMVSNKSI
;
A
#
# COMPACT_ATOMS: atom_id res chain seq x y z
N ARG A 1 29.77 11.32 -48.50
CA ARG A 1 28.39 11.19 -47.96
C ARG A 1 28.32 9.88 -47.20
N ASN A 2 28.47 9.91 -45.88
CA ASN A 2 28.11 8.78 -45.00
C ASN A 2 26.94 9.27 -44.15
N ALA A 3 25.72 9.13 -44.70
CA ALA A 3 24.48 9.60 -44.08
C ALA A 3 23.97 8.68 -42.95
N ASN A 4 24.59 7.52 -42.73
CA ASN A 4 24.07 6.50 -41.80
C ASN A 4 24.68 6.54 -40.38
N LYS A 5 25.56 7.50 -40.05
CA LYS A 5 26.14 7.63 -38.70
C LYS A 5 25.78 8.92 -37.95
N ILE A 6 25.18 9.91 -38.62
CA ILE A 6 24.95 11.25 -38.04
C ILE A 6 23.55 11.39 -37.39
N VAL A 7 22.58 10.57 -37.81
CA VAL A 7 21.17 10.66 -37.34
C VAL A 7 20.99 10.22 -35.88
N LEU A 8 21.78 9.27 -35.38
CA LEU A 8 21.62 8.73 -34.02
C LEU A 8 21.92 9.75 -32.90
N TYR A 9 22.86 10.67 -33.12
CA TYR A 9 23.21 11.70 -32.12
C TYR A 9 22.20 12.83 -32.08
N GLU A 10 21.63 13.22 -33.23
CA GLU A 10 20.58 14.25 -33.29
C GLU A 10 19.28 13.75 -32.64
N ASP A 11 18.90 12.49 -32.86
CA ASP A 11 17.70 11.91 -32.26
C ASP A 11 17.83 11.75 -30.73
N ALA A 12 19.01 11.37 -30.23
CA ALA A 12 19.26 11.23 -28.80
C ALA A 12 19.23 12.58 -28.07
N ALA A 13 19.90 13.61 -28.61
CA ALA A 13 19.91 14.95 -28.03
C ALA A 13 18.52 15.59 -28.06
N LYS A 14 17.76 15.39 -29.16
CA LYS A 14 16.37 15.82 -29.25
C LYS A 14 15.50 15.14 -28.19
N LYS A 15 15.62 13.82 -28.02
CA LYS A 15 14.87 13.09 -26.99
C LYS A 15 15.19 13.59 -25.58
N GLN A 16 16.47 13.80 -25.27
CA GLN A 16 16.89 14.33 -23.98
C GLN A 16 16.34 15.74 -23.71
N LEU A 17 16.30 16.61 -24.73
CA LEU A 17 15.65 17.92 -24.63
C LEU A 17 14.16 17.79 -24.34
N GLN A 18 13.46 16.89 -25.03
CA GLN A 18 12.03 16.64 -24.80
C GLN A 18 11.76 16.13 -23.37
N GLU A 19 12.59 15.23 -22.85
CA GLU A 19 12.52 14.75 -21.47
C GLU A 19 12.76 15.89 -20.47
N PHE A 20 13.75 16.75 -20.73
CA PHE A 20 14.05 17.91 -19.89
C PHE A 20 12.88 18.91 -19.86
N VAL A 21 12.32 19.28 -21.02
CA VAL A 21 11.13 20.15 -21.10
C VAL A 21 9.92 19.50 -20.43
N SER A 22 9.74 18.18 -20.59
CA SER A 22 8.67 17.44 -19.91
C SER A 22 8.81 17.48 -18.39
N ALA A 23 10.04 17.39 -17.86
CA ALA A 23 10.29 17.50 -16.42
C ALA A 23 9.94 18.90 -15.89
N LEU A 24 10.35 19.96 -16.60
CA LEU A 24 10.01 21.35 -16.24
C LEU A 24 8.49 21.59 -16.24
N ARG A 25 7.78 21.15 -17.29
CA ARG A 25 6.31 21.22 -17.37
C ARG A 25 5.63 20.39 -16.28
N GLY A 26 6.17 19.21 -15.96
CA GLY A 26 5.69 18.39 -14.85
C GLY A 26 5.74 19.14 -13.53
N CYS A 27 6.84 19.85 -13.25
CA CYS A 27 6.97 20.69 -12.05
C CYS A 27 5.95 21.85 -12.04
N GLU A 28 5.73 22.50 -13.19
CA GLU A 28 4.72 23.57 -13.31
C GLU A 28 3.30 23.06 -13.02
N ILE A 29 2.93 21.90 -13.59
CA ILE A 29 1.63 21.27 -13.35
C ILE A 29 1.47 20.89 -11.87
N MET A 30 2.53 20.36 -11.25
CA MET A 30 2.52 20.01 -9.82
C MET A 30 2.24 21.23 -8.94
N ILE A 31 2.89 22.37 -9.20
CA ILE A 31 2.67 23.62 -8.45
C ILE A 31 1.25 24.13 -8.67
N LEU A 32 0.76 24.09 -9.91
CA LEU A 32 -0.60 24.51 -10.23
C LEU A 32 -1.64 23.65 -9.53
N ALA A 33 -1.42 22.33 -9.47
CA ALA A 33 -2.29 21.41 -8.74
C ALA A 33 -2.33 21.74 -7.24
N CYS A 34 -1.16 21.91 -6.60
CA CYS A 34 -1.08 22.31 -5.19
C CYS A 34 -1.75 23.67 -4.94
N SER A 35 -1.54 24.65 -5.83
CA SER A 35 -2.14 25.98 -5.71
C SER A 35 -3.66 25.94 -5.82
N SER A 36 -4.19 25.10 -6.72
CA SER A 36 -5.64 24.90 -6.90
C SER A 36 -6.27 24.28 -5.65
N LEU A 37 -5.59 23.30 -5.04
CA LEU A 37 -5.98 22.69 -3.78
C LEU A 37 -5.79 23.64 -2.58
N GLY A 38 -4.97 24.69 -2.67
CA GLY A 38 -4.83 25.67 -1.59
C GLY A 38 -6.15 26.31 -1.16
N SER A 39 -7.15 26.37 -2.05
CA SER A 39 -8.49 26.90 -1.74
C SER A 39 -9.25 26.12 -0.66
N ILE A 40 -8.93 24.84 -0.44
CA ILE A 40 -9.61 24.00 0.58
C ILE A 40 -9.04 24.19 1.99
N LEU A 41 -7.94 24.95 2.15
CA LEU A 41 -7.29 25.13 3.44
C LEU A 41 -8.16 25.91 4.44
N ASP A 42 -9.00 26.82 3.95
CA ASP A 42 -9.91 27.61 4.81
C ASP A 42 -11.04 26.74 5.42
N ASP A 43 -11.32 25.59 4.82
CA ASP A 43 -12.42 24.68 5.20
C ASP A 43 -11.92 23.43 5.97
N THR A 44 -10.63 23.35 6.33
CA THR A 44 -10.05 22.19 7.02
C THR A 44 -9.15 22.58 8.17
N ASP A 45 -9.12 21.76 9.23
CA ASP A 45 -8.14 21.90 10.33
C ASP A 45 -6.96 20.92 10.19
N SER A 46 -6.83 20.25 9.03
CA SER A 46 -5.81 19.23 8.83
C SER A 46 -4.40 19.83 8.79
N VAL A 47 -3.60 19.57 9.83
CA VAL A 47 -2.20 19.99 9.93
C VAL A 47 -1.36 19.46 8.76
N LEU A 48 -1.64 18.24 8.30
CA LEU A 48 -0.92 17.63 7.17
C LEU A 48 -1.22 18.38 5.86
N LEU A 49 -2.49 18.70 5.58
CA LEU A 49 -2.85 19.44 4.36
C LEU A 49 -2.26 20.84 4.38
N HIS A 50 -2.26 21.51 5.53
CA HIS A 50 -1.58 22.81 5.70
C HIS A 50 -0.09 22.71 5.41
N HIS A 51 0.58 21.67 5.93
CA HIS A 51 1.99 21.43 5.66
C HIS A 51 2.25 21.20 4.16
N LEU A 52 1.42 20.40 3.49
CA LEU A 52 1.60 20.01 2.09
C LEU A 52 1.25 21.12 1.09
N LEU A 53 0.33 22.03 1.41
CA LEU A 53 -0.19 23.01 0.46
C LEU A 53 0.34 24.44 0.66
N ILE A 54 0.92 24.76 1.84
CA ILE A 54 1.47 26.09 2.11
C ILE A 54 2.93 26.18 1.62
N PRO A 55 3.26 27.12 0.70
CA PRO A 55 4.63 27.36 0.26
C PRO A 55 5.57 27.67 1.43
N GLY A 56 6.74 27.03 1.45
CA GLY A 56 7.77 27.24 2.47
C GLY A 56 7.60 26.41 3.75
N GLN A 57 6.49 25.66 3.89
CA GLN A 57 6.38 24.59 4.88
C GLN A 57 6.84 23.27 4.27
N GLY A 58 5.91 22.43 3.80
CA GLY A 58 6.21 21.20 3.07
C GLY A 58 6.33 21.40 1.57
N LEU A 59 5.55 22.33 0.98
CA LEU A 59 5.64 22.67 -0.43
C LEU A 59 6.87 23.58 -0.69
N PRO A 60 7.87 23.14 -1.48
CA PRO A 60 9.04 23.95 -1.74
C PRO A 60 8.71 25.11 -2.69
N ASP A 61 9.26 26.29 -2.40
CA ASP A 61 9.20 27.42 -3.33
C ASP A 61 10.19 27.20 -4.50
N VAL A 62 9.63 26.75 -5.61
CA VAL A 62 10.34 26.47 -6.87
C VAL A 62 9.90 27.38 -8.02
N SER A 63 8.88 28.23 -7.82
CA SER A 63 8.37 29.14 -8.85
C SER A 63 9.46 30.06 -9.41
N PRO A 64 10.33 30.69 -8.59
CA PRO A 64 11.42 31.52 -9.10
C PRO A 64 12.44 30.74 -9.93
N ILE A 65 12.61 29.45 -9.65
CA ILE A 65 13.55 28.59 -10.39
C ILE A 65 12.95 28.25 -11.76
N LEU A 66 11.67 27.90 -11.80
CA LEU A 66 10.97 27.63 -13.06
C LEU A 66 10.86 28.87 -13.95
N GLU A 67 10.63 30.04 -13.35
CA GLU A 67 10.67 31.32 -14.08
C GLU A 67 12.01 31.54 -14.77
N GLN A 68 13.14 31.25 -14.10
CA GLN A 68 14.46 31.31 -14.75
C GLN A 68 14.59 30.38 -15.95
N PHE A 69 14.01 29.16 -15.90
CA PHE A 69 14.04 28.24 -17.03
C PHE A 69 13.07 28.65 -18.15
N ARG A 70 11.95 29.28 -17.80
CA ARG A 70 10.97 29.82 -18.75
C ARG A 70 11.53 31.00 -19.52
N ASP A 71 12.22 31.88 -18.81
CA ASP A 71 12.84 33.07 -19.39
C ASP A 71 14.13 32.73 -20.15
N ALA A 72 14.70 31.54 -19.93
CA ALA A 72 15.93 31.11 -20.58
C ALA A 72 15.78 30.80 -22.08
N PHE A 73 14.65 30.22 -22.51
CA PHE A 73 14.40 29.82 -23.90
C PHE A 73 12.92 29.49 -24.16
N ASP A 74 12.49 29.52 -25.42
CA ASP A 74 11.15 29.08 -25.81
C ASP A 74 11.02 27.54 -25.75
N TRP A 75 10.23 27.04 -24.79
CA TRP A 75 10.02 25.60 -24.60
C TRP A 75 9.21 24.95 -25.72
N VAL A 76 8.32 25.68 -26.39
CA VAL A 76 7.48 25.16 -27.48
C VAL A 76 8.33 25.02 -28.74
N GLU A 77 9.08 26.06 -29.08
CA GLU A 77 10.00 26.05 -30.21
C GLU A 77 11.08 24.98 -30.00
N ALA A 78 11.69 24.92 -28.82
CA ALA A 78 12.73 23.94 -28.51
C ALA A 78 12.23 22.50 -28.60
N ASN A 79 11.01 22.22 -28.14
CA ASN A 79 10.42 20.88 -28.20
C ASN A 79 10.10 20.44 -29.65
N SER A 80 9.76 21.39 -30.53
CA SER A 80 9.44 21.12 -31.94
C SER A 80 10.69 20.96 -32.81
N THR A 81 11.64 21.89 -32.68
CA THR A 81 12.87 21.96 -33.49
C THR A 81 13.95 21.01 -33.00
N GLY A 82 13.92 20.63 -31.72
CA GLY A 82 14.97 19.85 -31.08
C GLY A 82 16.22 20.68 -30.73
N ARG A 83 16.13 22.01 -30.79
CA ARG A 83 17.25 22.92 -30.51
C ARG A 83 16.82 24.00 -29.52
N ILE A 84 17.66 24.26 -28.53
CA ILE A 84 17.46 25.38 -27.61
C ILE A 84 18.07 26.63 -28.25
N ILE A 85 17.27 27.67 -28.41
CA ILE A 85 17.76 29.01 -28.74
C ILE A 85 17.63 29.82 -27.45
N PRO A 86 18.74 30.16 -26.77
CA PRO A 86 18.67 30.94 -25.55
C PRO A 86 18.22 32.37 -25.86
N HIS A 87 17.44 32.96 -24.96
CA HIS A 87 17.14 34.39 -25.01
C HIS A 87 18.39 35.22 -24.67
N GLU A 88 18.41 36.50 -25.08
CA GLU A 88 19.53 37.40 -24.79
C GLU A 88 19.75 37.54 -23.27
N GLY A 89 21.00 37.45 -22.83
CA GLY A 89 21.42 37.56 -21.43
C GLY A 89 21.53 36.21 -20.70
N VAL A 90 21.09 35.11 -21.32
CA VAL A 90 21.12 33.76 -20.70
C VAL A 90 22.50 33.13 -20.82
N ASP A 91 23.16 33.30 -21.96
CA ASP A 91 24.53 32.84 -22.22
C ASP A 91 25.33 33.95 -22.89
N THR A 92 26.20 34.59 -22.10
CA THR A 92 27.00 35.73 -22.54
C THR A 92 27.95 35.40 -23.69
N GLU A 93 28.42 34.16 -23.78
CA GLU A 93 29.35 33.73 -24.83
C GLU A 93 28.60 33.45 -26.14
N TYR A 94 27.39 32.90 -26.05
CA TYR A 94 26.47 32.78 -27.19
C TYR A 94 26.07 34.17 -27.72
N ASP A 95 25.71 35.09 -26.83
CA ASP A 95 25.32 36.45 -27.21
C ASP A 95 26.48 37.20 -27.88
N ALA A 96 27.72 37.01 -27.38
CA ALA A 96 28.92 37.57 -27.99
C ALA A 96 29.13 37.04 -29.41
N ALA A 97 29.00 35.73 -29.63
CA ALA A 97 29.13 35.13 -30.96
C ALA A 97 28.03 35.62 -31.92
N CYS A 98 26.79 35.78 -31.44
CA CYS A 98 25.70 36.37 -32.24
C CYS A 98 26.00 37.83 -32.62
N LYS A 99 26.50 38.64 -31.68
CA LYS A 99 26.89 40.03 -31.93
C LYS A 99 28.05 40.13 -32.94
N GLU A 100 29.04 39.25 -32.85
CA GLU A 100 30.15 39.20 -33.81
C GLU A 100 29.66 38.85 -35.23
N ILE A 101 28.74 37.89 -35.36
CA ILE A 101 28.12 37.55 -36.66
C ILE A 101 27.41 38.78 -37.26
N GLU A 102 26.58 39.47 -36.47
CA GLU A 102 25.88 40.67 -36.93
C GLU A 102 26.83 41.80 -37.33
N GLU A 103 27.93 41.98 -36.59
CA GLU A 103 28.96 42.96 -36.91
C GLU A 103 29.67 42.63 -38.22
N VAL A 104 30.08 41.37 -38.42
CA VAL A 104 30.73 40.92 -39.65
C VAL A 104 29.79 41.05 -40.85
N GLU A 105 28.51 40.70 -40.71
CA GLU A 105 27.52 40.90 -41.77
C GLU A 105 27.30 42.38 -42.10
N SER A 106 27.23 43.24 -41.09
CA SER A 106 27.12 44.69 -41.27
C SER A 106 28.32 45.25 -42.02
N ASN A 107 29.53 44.79 -41.67
CA ASN A 107 30.78 45.15 -42.31
C ASN A 107 30.85 44.66 -43.76
N LEU A 108 30.41 43.42 -44.05
CA LEU A 108 30.26 42.92 -45.41
C LEU A 108 29.28 43.76 -46.23
N LYS A 109 28.12 44.13 -45.67
CA LYS A 109 27.13 45.01 -46.32
C LYS A 109 27.70 46.39 -46.64
N LYS A 110 28.53 46.97 -45.75
CA LYS A 110 29.25 48.23 -45.99
C LYS A 110 30.26 48.07 -47.13
N HIS A 111 31.06 47.01 -47.10
CA HIS A 111 32.04 46.72 -48.15
C HIS A 111 31.39 46.52 -49.52
N LEU A 112 30.21 45.88 -49.59
CA LEU A 112 29.45 45.78 -50.84
C LEU A 112 29.10 47.16 -51.44
N LYS A 113 28.71 48.12 -50.60
CA LYS A 113 28.43 49.49 -51.04
C LYS A 113 29.69 50.18 -51.57
N GLU A 114 30.84 49.93 -50.95
CA GLU A 114 32.13 50.44 -51.41
C GLU A 114 32.53 49.83 -52.76
N GLN A 115 32.35 48.52 -52.94
CA GLN A 115 32.65 47.85 -54.21
C GLN A 115 31.73 48.30 -55.34
N ARG A 116 30.44 48.54 -55.06
CA ARG A 116 29.50 49.13 -56.03
C ARG A 116 29.93 50.52 -56.50
N LYS A 117 30.49 51.34 -55.59
CA LYS A 117 31.03 52.66 -55.93
C LYS A 117 32.33 52.54 -56.73
N LEU A 118 33.26 51.67 -56.31
CA LEU A 118 34.55 51.48 -56.97
C LEU A 118 34.39 51.01 -58.42
N LEU A 119 33.50 50.06 -58.66
CA LEU A 119 33.24 49.48 -59.97
C LEU A 119 32.13 50.21 -60.75
N SER A 120 31.62 51.32 -60.20
CA SER A 120 30.55 52.16 -60.79
C SER A 120 29.36 51.37 -61.32
N ASN A 121 28.96 50.30 -60.62
CA ASN A 121 27.87 49.43 -61.02
C ASN A 121 27.05 48.95 -59.82
N THR A 122 25.76 49.25 -59.85
CA THR A 122 24.80 48.89 -58.80
C THR A 122 24.32 47.44 -58.87
N SER A 123 24.51 46.74 -60.00
CA SER A 123 24.07 45.37 -60.21
C SER A 123 24.92 44.33 -59.47
N ILE A 124 26.04 44.75 -58.85
CA ILE A 124 26.93 43.88 -58.10
C ILE A 124 26.24 43.45 -56.81
N ALA A 125 26.21 42.15 -56.53
CA ALA A 125 25.59 41.58 -55.34
C ALA A 125 26.45 40.47 -54.75
N PHE A 126 26.21 40.16 -53.48
CA PHE A 126 26.72 38.92 -52.90
C PHE A 126 25.86 37.75 -53.32
N VAL A 127 26.50 36.66 -53.71
CA VAL A 127 25.85 35.39 -54.02
C VAL A 127 26.55 34.24 -53.28
N THR A 128 25.80 33.18 -53.01
CA THR A 128 26.33 31.95 -52.39
C THR A 128 26.29 30.84 -53.42
N VAL A 129 27.41 30.14 -53.58
CA VAL A 129 27.56 29.06 -54.57
C VAL A 129 28.25 27.87 -53.91
N GLY A 130 27.47 26.82 -53.64
CA GLY A 130 27.98 25.64 -52.95
C GLY A 130 28.48 25.99 -51.55
N LYS A 131 29.79 25.82 -51.31
CA LYS A 131 30.44 26.14 -50.03
C LYS A 131 30.97 27.58 -49.93
N ASP A 132 31.07 28.28 -51.06
CA ASP A 132 31.61 29.64 -51.09
C ASP A 132 30.47 30.64 -50.91
N THR A 133 30.43 31.27 -49.74
CA THR A 133 29.47 32.33 -49.37
C THR A 133 30.05 33.72 -49.66
N TYR A 134 29.19 34.73 -49.74
CA TYR A 134 29.58 36.14 -49.93
C TYR A 134 30.48 36.38 -51.15
N LEU A 135 30.24 35.67 -52.25
CA LEU A 135 30.94 35.89 -53.51
C LEU A 135 30.48 37.21 -54.14
N LEU A 136 31.42 38.07 -54.51
CA LEU A 136 31.12 39.29 -55.25
C LEU A 136 30.82 38.95 -56.72
N GLU A 137 29.55 38.95 -57.11
CA GLU A 137 29.14 38.66 -58.48
C GLU A 137 29.23 39.92 -59.35
N VAL A 138 30.15 39.89 -60.33
CA VAL A 138 30.45 41.03 -61.21
C VAL A 138 30.13 40.64 -62.66
N PRO A 139 29.42 41.50 -63.43
CA PRO A 139 29.18 41.28 -64.86
C PRO A 139 30.47 41.12 -65.66
N GLU A 140 30.43 40.27 -66.68
CA GLU A 140 31.55 40.00 -67.60
C GLU A 140 32.10 41.28 -68.28
N SER A 141 31.24 42.27 -68.51
CA SER A 141 31.62 43.58 -69.08
C SER A 141 32.64 44.35 -68.24
N LEU A 142 32.72 44.10 -66.93
CA LEU A 142 33.60 44.82 -66.00
C LEU A 142 34.90 44.08 -65.70
N ARG A 143 35.16 42.95 -66.35
CA ARG A 143 36.34 42.11 -66.10
C ARG A 143 37.67 42.86 -66.23
N GLY A 144 37.75 43.83 -67.16
CA GLY A 144 38.96 44.64 -67.36
C GLY A 144 39.23 45.67 -66.26
N SER A 145 38.21 46.01 -65.45
CA SER A 145 38.28 47.01 -64.38
C SER A 145 38.47 46.38 -63.00
N ILE A 146 38.62 45.06 -62.92
CA ILE A 146 38.83 44.33 -61.66
C ILE A 146 40.26 44.54 -61.16
N PRO A 147 40.44 44.99 -59.90
CA PRO A 147 41.75 45.08 -59.26
C PRO A 147 42.48 43.72 -59.20
N LYS A 148 43.82 43.74 -59.24
CA LYS A 148 44.66 42.53 -59.31
C LYS A 148 44.63 41.67 -58.04
N ASP A 149 44.22 42.23 -56.92
CA ASP A 149 44.11 41.57 -55.61
C ASP A 149 42.83 40.73 -55.45
N TYR A 150 41.96 40.70 -56.46
CA TYR A 150 40.73 39.92 -56.44
C TYR A 150 41.01 38.46 -56.81
N GLU A 151 40.60 37.54 -55.93
CA GLU A 151 40.70 36.10 -56.17
C GLU A 151 39.45 35.61 -56.90
N LEU A 152 39.60 35.09 -58.12
CA LEU A 152 38.49 34.49 -58.88
C LEU A 152 38.12 33.12 -58.27
N ARG A 153 36.87 32.97 -57.85
CA ARG A 153 36.37 31.73 -57.20
C ARG A 153 35.55 30.86 -58.13
N SER A 154 34.66 31.46 -58.92
CA SER A 154 33.84 30.75 -59.90
C SER A 154 33.35 31.68 -61.01
N SER A 155 32.79 31.09 -62.07
CA SER A 155 32.19 31.82 -63.19
C SER A 155 30.84 31.22 -63.58
N LYS A 156 29.97 32.07 -64.12
CA LYS A 156 28.68 31.72 -64.73
C LYS A 156 28.59 32.50 -66.04
N LYS A 157 27.84 32.01 -67.03
CA LYS A 157 27.65 32.74 -68.29
C LYS A 157 27.14 34.18 -67.99
N GLY A 158 27.95 35.18 -68.36
CA GLY A 158 27.69 36.61 -68.11
C GLY A 158 28.23 37.20 -66.80
N PHE A 159 28.76 36.39 -65.87
CA PHE A 159 29.23 36.86 -64.55
C PHE A 159 30.47 36.12 -64.04
N PHE A 160 31.39 36.86 -63.43
CA PHE A 160 32.53 36.33 -62.69
C PHE A 160 32.37 36.60 -61.19
N ARG A 161 32.80 35.66 -60.35
CA ARG A 161 32.61 35.73 -58.90
C ARG A 161 33.94 35.74 -58.17
N TYR A 162 34.12 36.75 -57.31
CA TYR A 162 35.40 37.03 -56.68
C TYR A 162 35.31 37.09 -55.15
N TRP A 163 36.45 36.85 -54.50
CA TRP A 163 36.72 37.32 -53.16
C TRP A 163 37.79 38.41 -53.20
N THR A 164 37.53 39.52 -52.52
CA THR A 164 38.59 40.48 -52.19
C THR A 164 39.33 40.01 -50.93
N PRO A 165 40.55 40.51 -50.65
CA PRO A 165 41.27 40.18 -49.42
C PRO A 165 40.43 40.46 -48.15
N TYR A 166 39.63 41.54 -48.19
CA TYR A 166 38.69 41.89 -47.12
C TYR A 166 37.55 40.87 -46.97
N ILE A 167 36.88 40.48 -48.08
CA ILE A 167 35.81 39.48 -48.04
C ILE A 167 36.36 38.16 -47.49
N LYS A 168 37.55 37.73 -47.93
CA LYS A 168 38.19 36.51 -47.44
C LYS A 168 38.44 36.54 -45.92
N LYS A 169 38.90 37.68 -45.39
CA LYS A 169 39.08 37.88 -43.94
C LYS A 169 37.75 37.83 -43.19
N MET A 170 36.74 38.55 -43.67
CA MET A 170 35.41 38.59 -43.04
C MET A 170 34.71 37.22 -43.08
N VAL A 171 34.78 36.48 -44.19
CA VAL A 171 34.21 35.12 -44.30
C VAL A 171 34.91 34.16 -43.35
N ALA A 172 36.23 34.27 -43.16
CA ALA A 172 36.95 33.47 -42.16
C ALA A 172 36.51 33.80 -40.72
N GLN A 173 36.32 35.08 -40.39
CA GLN A 173 35.80 35.51 -39.10
C GLN A 173 34.35 35.05 -38.88
N LEU A 174 33.49 35.21 -39.89
CA LEU A 174 32.11 34.74 -39.85
C LEU A 174 32.05 33.23 -39.59
N SER A 175 32.84 32.44 -40.32
CA SER A 175 32.90 30.99 -40.13
C SER A 175 33.39 30.60 -38.72
N GLN A 176 34.28 31.39 -38.13
CA GLN A 176 34.76 31.17 -36.76
C GLN A 176 33.64 31.46 -35.75
N ALA A 177 32.99 32.63 -35.86
CA ALA A 177 31.90 33.04 -34.99
C ALA A 177 30.67 32.09 -35.10
N GLU A 178 30.34 31.64 -36.32
CA GLU A 178 29.30 30.62 -36.56
C GLU A 178 29.66 29.28 -35.91
N SER A 179 30.94 28.86 -35.98
CA SER A 179 31.41 27.63 -35.33
C SER A 179 31.38 27.73 -33.81
N GLU A 180 31.74 28.88 -33.25
CA GLU A 180 31.67 29.14 -31.81
C GLU A 180 30.22 29.13 -31.32
N LYS A 181 29.33 29.84 -32.02
CA LYS A 181 27.88 29.82 -31.76
C LYS A 181 27.33 28.39 -31.74
N GLU A 182 27.63 27.59 -32.76
CA GLU A 182 27.17 26.19 -32.85
C GLU A 182 27.76 25.31 -31.74
N SER A 183 29.02 25.54 -31.34
CA SER A 183 29.64 24.83 -30.21
C SER A 183 28.94 25.16 -28.88
N ARG A 184 28.50 26.41 -28.68
CA ARG A 184 27.77 26.81 -27.47
C ARG A 184 26.39 26.18 -27.42
N LEU A 185 25.66 26.20 -28.54
CA LEU A 185 24.37 25.53 -28.67
C LEU A 185 24.41 24.03 -28.36
N LYS A 186 25.53 23.35 -28.65
CA LYS A 186 25.68 21.92 -28.30
C LYS A 186 25.78 21.68 -26.79
N ASN A 187 26.37 22.61 -26.05
CA ASN A 187 26.60 22.47 -24.61
C ASN A 187 25.50 23.11 -23.75
N ILE A 188 24.64 23.95 -24.33
CA ILE A 188 23.61 24.70 -23.60
C ILE A 188 22.64 23.78 -22.85
N LEU A 189 22.22 22.68 -23.46
CA LEU A 189 21.33 21.70 -22.82
C LEU A 189 21.98 21.11 -21.57
N GLN A 190 23.25 20.72 -21.66
CA GLN A 190 23.97 20.13 -20.54
C GLN A 190 24.18 21.14 -19.40
N SER A 191 24.42 22.41 -19.73
CA SER A 191 24.49 23.50 -18.75
C SER A 191 23.15 23.72 -18.04
N LEU A 192 22.04 23.77 -18.79
CA LEU A 192 20.69 23.92 -18.23
C LEU A 192 20.28 22.73 -17.36
N ILE A 193 20.60 21.49 -17.78
CA ILE A 193 20.41 20.30 -16.96
C ILE A 193 21.27 20.39 -15.69
N GLY A 194 22.51 20.88 -15.78
CA GLY A 194 23.36 21.13 -14.62
C GLY A 194 22.70 22.05 -13.61
N ARG A 195 22.23 23.22 -14.06
CA ARG A 195 21.48 24.18 -13.24
C ARG A 195 20.20 23.58 -12.66
N PHE A 196 19.51 22.72 -13.41
CA PHE A 196 18.32 22.04 -12.90
C PHE A 196 18.66 21.08 -11.76
N CYS A 197 19.75 20.32 -11.91
CA CYS A 197 20.24 19.38 -10.89
C CYS A 197 20.73 20.07 -9.61
N GLU A 198 21.20 21.32 -9.68
CA GLU A 198 21.56 22.10 -8.47
C GLU A 198 20.38 22.23 -7.50
N HIS A 199 19.14 22.20 -8.01
CA HIS A 199 17.91 22.32 -7.21
C HIS A 199 17.24 20.97 -6.90
N HIS A 200 17.95 19.84 -7.03
CA HIS A 200 17.38 18.49 -6.86
C HIS A 200 16.64 18.26 -5.54
N THR A 201 17.06 18.88 -4.44
CA THR A 201 16.38 18.75 -3.13
C THR A 201 14.98 19.31 -3.18
N LYS A 202 14.80 20.50 -3.78
CA LYS A 202 13.50 21.13 -3.97
C LYS A 202 12.62 20.33 -4.93
N TRP A 203 13.18 19.80 -6.02
CA TRP A 203 12.41 18.94 -6.94
C TRP A 203 11.92 17.67 -6.26
N ARG A 204 12.77 17.02 -5.45
CA ARG A 204 12.38 15.83 -4.69
C ARG A 204 11.30 16.14 -3.66
N GLN A 205 11.41 17.27 -2.97
CA GLN A 205 10.37 17.73 -2.04
C GLN A 205 9.04 17.94 -2.76
N LEU A 206 9.02 18.64 -3.90
CA LEU A 206 7.81 18.86 -4.70
C LEU A 206 7.14 17.53 -5.09
N VAL A 207 7.93 16.58 -5.60
CA VAL A 207 7.44 15.25 -5.98
C VAL A 207 6.90 14.48 -4.76
N SER A 208 7.57 14.56 -3.60
CA SER A 208 7.10 13.94 -2.37
C SER A 208 5.77 14.52 -1.90
N THR A 209 5.65 15.84 -1.90
CA THR A 209 4.42 16.55 -1.53
C THR A 209 3.25 16.14 -2.42
N VAL A 210 3.45 16.11 -3.74
CA VAL A 210 2.41 15.70 -4.69
C VAL A 210 2.10 14.21 -4.56
N ALA A 211 3.08 13.36 -4.30
CA ALA A 211 2.85 11.93 -4.07
C ALA A 211 2.00 11.68 -2.82
N GLU A 212 2.22 12.43 -1.74
CA GLU A 212 1.36 12.35 -0.54
C GLU A 212 -0.07 12.82 -0.84
N LEU A 213 -0.25 13.92 -1.57
CA LEU A 213 -1.58 14.38 -2.01
C LEU A 213 -2.28 13.36 -2.92
N ASP A 214 -1.54 12.69 -3.81
CA ASP A 214 -2.05 11.63 -4.68
C ASP A 214 -2.53 10.44 -3.85
N VAL A 215 -1.77 10.01 -2.85
CA VAL A 215 -2.18 8.93 -1.92
C VAL A 215 -3.44 9.33 -1.14
N LEU A 216 -3.47 10.54 -0.56
CA LEU A 216 -4.65 11.02 0.19
C LEU A 216 -5.90 11.07 -0.70
N THR A 217 -5.75 11.55 -1.93
CA THR A 217 -6.85 11.58 -2.91
C THR A 217 -7.29 10.16 -3.28
N SER A 218 -6.34 9.24 -3.46
CA SER A 218 -6.60 7.83 -3.77
C SER A 218 -7.38 7.13 -2.66
N LEU A 219 -7.11 7.44 -1.38
CA LEU A 219 -7.88 6.90 -0.24
C LEU A 219 -9.34 7.35 -0.27
N VAL A 220 -9.59 8.63 -0.59
CA VAL A 220 -10.95 9.17 -0.73
C VAL A 220 -11.65 8.54 -1.94
N ILE A 221 -10.98 8.45 -3.09
CA ILE A 221 -11.54 7.81 -4.28
C ILE A 221 -11.87 6.35 -3.98
N ALA A 222 -11.02 5.63 -3.24
CA ALA A 222 -11.26 4.24 -2.87
C ALA A 222 -12.50 4.07 -2.00
N SER A 223 -12.82 5.03 -1.12
CA SER A 223 -14.00 4.95 -0.25
C SER A 223 -15.32 5.11 -1.03
N ASP A 224 -15.31 5.80 -2.18
CA ASP A 224 -16.47 5.87 -3.09
C ASP A 224 -16.83 4.51 -3.72
N TYR A 225 -15.89 3.56 -3.77
CA TYR A 225 -16.12 2.21 -4.31
C TYR A 225 -16.63 1.20 -3.28
N TYR A 226 -16.73 1.60 -2.01
CA TYR A 226 -17.26 0.73 -0.96
C TYR A 226 -18.76 0.47 -1.17
N GLU A 227 -19.19 -0.76 -0.89
CA GLU A 227 -20.62 -1.09 -0.89
C GLU A 227 -21.23 -0.77 0.48
N GLY A 228 -22.29 0.04 0.48
CA GLY A 228 -23.02 0.43 1.69
C GLY A 228 -22.50 1.73 2.31
N PRO A 229 -22.82 1.97 3.59
CA PRO A 229 -22.42 3.18 4.28
C PRO A 229 -20.91 3.21 4.53
N THR A 230 -20.35 4.40 4.48
CA THR A 230 -18.95 4.67 4.83
C THR A 230 -18.91 5.60 6.04
N CYS A 231 -17.92 5.40 6.91
CA CYS A 231 -17.74 6.25 8.07
C CYS A 231 -16.27 6.55 8.33
N ARG A 232 -16.01 7.75 8.86
CA ARG A 232 -14.72 8.10 9.44
C ARG A 232 -14.53 7.32 10.75
N PRO A 233 -13.45 6.53 10.88
CA PRO A 233 -13.20 5.74 12.08
C PRO A 233 -12.89 6.62 13.29
N THR A 234 -13.35 6.20 14.47
CA THR A 234 -12.98 6.82 15.75
C THR A 234 -11.90 5.98 16.41
N ILE A 235 -10.71 6.54 16.55
CA ILE A 235 -9.58 5.84 17.20
C ILE A 235 -9.44 6.37 18.61
N SER A 236 -9.67 5.52 19.61
CA SER A 236 -9.39 5.86 21.00
C SER A 236 -7.89 5.71 21.27
N ILE A 237 -7.29 6.79 21.77
CA ILE A 237 -5.91 6.80 22.24
C ILE A 237 -5.97 6.53 23.74
N GLU A 238 -5.40 5.39 24.17
CA GLU A 238 -5.40 4.97 25.58
C GLU A 238 -4.90 6.10 26.49
N SER A 239 -5.81 6.67 27.27
CA SER A 239 -5.46 7.67 28.29
C SER A 239 -5.07 6.99 29.61
N ASN A 240 -5.47 5.73 29.78
CA ASN A 240 -5.23 4.92 30.96
C ASN A 240 -4.68 3.53 30.56
N PRO A 241 -3.51 3.11 31.07
CA PRO A 241 -2.97 1.80 30.79
C PRO A 241 -3.87 0.64 31.26
N ASN A 242 -4.87 0.86 32.11
CA ASN A 242 -5.78 -0.19 32.56
C ASN A 242 -7.07 -0.30 31.72
N GLU A 243 -7.26 0.56 30.72
CA GLU A 243 -8.43 0.49 29.84
C GLU A 243 -8.39 -0.79 28.99
N VAL A 244 -9.50 -1.52 28.92
CA VAL A 244 -9.57 -2.77 28.15
C VAL A 244 -9.68 -2.43 26.67
N PRO A 245 -8.77 -2.91 25.80
CA PRO A 245 -8.84 -2.62 24.38
C PRO A 245 -10.17 -3.09 23.77
N HIS A 246 -10.72 -2.30 22.86
CA HIS A 246 -12.02 -2.49 22.23
C HIS A 246 -11.97 -2.32 20.70
N LEU A 247 -12.96 -2.92 20.04
CA LEU A 247 -13.28 -2.73 18.63
C LEU A 247 -14.79 -2.91 18.49
N THR A 248 -15.46 -1.89 17.97
CA THR A 248 -16.90 -1.88 17.70
C THR A 248 -17.15 -1.42 16.26
N ALA A 249 -18.00 -2.15 15.55
CA ALA A 249 -18.41 -1.80 14.19
C ALA A 249 -19.89 -2.11 13.99
N LYS A 250 -20.62 -1.21 13.34
CA LYS A 250 -22.02 -1.42 12.93
C LYS A 250 -22.13 -1.50 11.42
N SER A 251 -22.88 -2.48 10.95
CA SER A 251 -23.07 -2.75 9.52
C SER A 251 -21.74 -2.76 8.76
N LEU A 252 -20.71 -3.43 9.29
CA LEU A 252 -19.40 -3.52 8.64
C LEU A 252 -19.56 -4.26 7.31
N GLY A 253 -19.12 -3.62 6.23
CA GLY A 253 -18.95 -4.15 4.87
C GLY A 253 -17.53 -4.66 4.63
N HIS A 254 -17.29 -5.29 3.47
CA HIS A 254 -15.97 -5.81 3.12
C HIS A 254 -15.23 -4.87 2.15
N PRO A 255 -14.07 -4.30 2.50
CA PRO A 255 -13.42 -3.24 1.71
C PRO A 255 -13.13 -3.55 0.24
N ILE A 256 -12.97 -4.82 -0.12
CA ILE A 256 -12.59 -5.28 -1.47
C ILE A 256 -13.75 -5.97 -2.22
N LEU A 257 -14.71 -6.57 -1.50
CA LEU A 257 -15.75 -7.35 -2.16
C LEU A 257 -16.85 -6.38 -2.55
N GLY A 258 -16.74 -5.84 -3.76
CA GLY A 258 -17.72 -4.94 -4.35
C GLY A 258 -18.86 -5.68 -5.06
N ASN A 259 -19.87 -4.90 -5.43
CA ASN A 259 -21.10 -5.36 -6.08
C ASN A 259 -20.83 -5.76 -7.54
N ASP A 260 -20.48 -7.02 -7.76
CA ASP A 260 -20.70 -7.65 -9.07
C ASP A 260 -22.18 -8.05 -9.08
N LEU A 261 -23.02 -7.27 -9.77
CA LEU A 261 -24.47 -7.50 -9.87
C LEU A 261 -24.82 -8.93 -10.33
N SER A 262 -23.86 -9.65 -10.92
CA SER A 262 -23.98 -11.06 -11.29
C SER A 262 -23.77 -12.06 -10.14
N LYS A 263 -23.23 -11.65 -8.99
CA LYS A 263 -22.80 -12.50 -7.87
C LYS A 263 -23.55 -12.28 -6.54
N GLY A 264 -24.44 -11.29 -6.47
CA GLY A 264 -25.28 -10.99 -5.30
C GLY A 264 -24.72 -9.88 -4.38
N THR A 265 -25.57 -9.38 -3.47
CA THR A 265 -25.27 -8.29 -2.53
C THR A 265 -24.50 -8.78 -1.32
N PHE A 266 -23.47 -8.03 -0.88
CA PHE A 266 -22.74 -8.33 0.35
C PHE A 266 -23.63 -8.11 1.61
N VAL A 267 -23.53 -8.99 2.61
CA VAL A 267 -24.29 -8.87 3.87
C VAL A 267 -23.41 -8.25 4.95
N PRO A 268 -23.70 -7.02 5.42
CA PRO A 268 -22.90 -6.36 6.46
C PRO A 268 -23.14 -6.98 7.85
N ASN A 269 -22.15 -6.83 8.73
CA ASN A 269 -22.13 -7.46 10.06
C ASN A 269 -21.76 -6.50 11.19
N ASP A 270 -22.43 -6.65 12.34
CA ASP A 270 -22.10 -5.94 13.56
C ASP A 270 -21.03 -6.69 14.35
N ILE A 271 -19.96 -6.00 14.75
CA ILE A 271 -18.79 -6.58 15.43
C ILE A 271 -18.58 -5.85 16.75
N ASN A 272 -18.48 -6.59 17.85
CA ASN A 272 -18.13 -6.03 19.16
C ASN A 272 -17.11 -6.94 19.84
N ILE A 273 -15.93 -6.42 20.16
CA ILE A 273 -14.83 -7.14 20.79
C ILE A 273 -14.19 -6.25 21.87
N GLY A 274 -14.14 -6.73 23.10
CA GLY A 274 -13.47 -6.06 24.22
C GLY A 274 -14.22 -4.84 24.80
N GLY A 275 -13.46 -3.94 25.43
CA GLY A 275 -14.03 -2.87 26.25
C GLY A 275 -14.63 -3.36 27.57
N SER A 276 -15.44 -2.52 28.23
CA SER A 276 -16.12 -2.87 29.49
C SER A 276 -17.30 -3.83 29.29
N ASP A 277 -17.92 -3.78 28.11
CA ASP A 277 -19.24 -4.34 27.87
C ASP A 277 -19.22 -5.66 27.07
N TYR A 278 -18.10 -5.97 26.38
CA TYR A 278 -17.99 -7.13 25.51
C TYR A 278 -16.76 -8.00 25.83
N ALA A 279 -16.88 -9.28 25.51
CA ALA A 279 -15.79 -10.25 25.58
C ALA A 279 -14.62 -9.85 24.67
N THR A 280 -13.38 -10.06 25.12
CA THR A 280 -12.18 -9.73 24.35
C THR A 280 -11.92 -10.70 23.20
N PHE A 281 -12.57 -11.87 23.18
CA PHE A 281 -12.37 -12.87 22.14
C PHE A 281 -13.70 -13.40 21.59
N ILE A 282 -13.82 -13.51 20.28
CA ILE A 282 -14.96 -14.17 19.62
C ILE A 282 -14.57 -15.59 19.24
N LEU A 283 -15.30 -16.58 19.73
CA LEU A 283 -15.23 -17.95 19.24
C LEU A 283 -16.31 -18.14 18.17
N LEU A 284 -15.89 -18.17 16.90
CA LEU A 284 -16.76 -18.21 15.74
C LEU A 284 -16.96 -19.64 15.24
N THR A 285 -18.22 -20.05 15.15
CA THR A 285 -18.62 -21.35 14.60
C THR A 285 -19.50 -21.20 13.37
N GLY A 286 -19.72 -22.30 12.65
CA GLY A 286 -20.62 -22.33 11.50
C GLY A 286 -20.04 -23.06 10.30
N PRO A 287 -20.84 -23.26 9.25
CA PRO A 287 -20.43 -24.02 8.07
C PRO A 287 -19.30 -23.35 7.28
N ASN A 288 -18.53 -24.12 6.52
CA ASN A 288 -17.39 -23.61 5.72
C ASN A 288 -17.82 -22.54 4.70
N MET A 289 -18.99 -22.70 4.10
CA MET A 289 -19.55 -21.73 3.16
C MET A 289 -20.34 -20.60 3.84
N GLY A 290 -20.33 -20.50 5.17
CA GLY A 290 -21.06 -19.48 5.93
C GLY A 290 -20.38 -18.11 5.99
N GLY A 291 -19.16 -17.96 5.47
CA GLY A 291 -18.45 -16.68 5.44
C GLY A 291 -17.51 -16.40 6.62
N LYS A 292 -17.14 -17.41 7.42
CA LYS A 292 -16.25 -17.25 8.59
C LYS A 292 -14.92 -16.58 8.23
N SER A 293 -14.16 -17.14 7.30
CA SER A 293 -12.87 -16.59 6.88
C SER A 293 -13.01 -15.20 6.25
N THR A 294 -14.12 -14.93 5.55
CA THR A 294 -14.43 -13.61 4.98
C THR A 294 -14.62 -12.56 6.07
N LEU A 295 -15.38 -12.90 7.12
CA LEU A 295 -15.60 -12.02 8.27
C LEU A 295 -14.30 -11.68 9.00
N LEU A 296 -13.45 -12.68 9.25
CA LEU A 296 -12.15 -12.46 9.89
C LEU A 296 -11.28 -11.52 9.06
N ARG A 297 -11.18 -11.74 7.74
CA ARG A 297 -10.41 -10.86 6.84
C ARG A 297 -10.96 -9.44 6.80
N GLN A 298 -12.28 -9.33 6.71
CA GLN A 298 -13.00 -8.06 6.67
C GLN A 298 -12.63 -7.18 7.87
N ILE A 299 -12.63 -7.74 9.08
CA ILE A 299 -12.30 -7.00 10.31
C ILE A 299 -10.83 -6.58 10.30
N CYS A 300 -9.91 -7.47 9.91
CA CYS A 300 -8.49 -7.13 9.80
C CYS A 300 -8.25 -5.99 8.78
N LEU A 301 -8.89 -6.04 7.61
CA LEU A 301 -8.77 -5.01 6.60
C LEU A 301 -9.35 -3.67 7.06
N ALA A 302 -10.49 -3.70 7.75
CA ALA A 302 -11.12 -2.50 8.31
C ALA A 302 -10.21 -1.81 9.35
N VAL A 303 -9.53 -2.58 10.22
CA VAL A 303 -8.55 -2.03 11.17
C VAL A 303 -7.37 -1.39 10.46
N ILE A 304 -6.86 -2.01 9.39
CA ILE A 304 -5.77 -1.43 8.57
C ILE A 304 -6.22 -0.10 7.97
N LEU A 305 -7.39 -0.06 7.32
CA LEU A 305 -7.95 1.17 6.75
C LEU A 305 -8.12 2.26 7.80
N ALA A 306 -8.63 1.89 8.98
CA ALA A 306 -8.82 2.84 10.05
C ALA A 306 -7.49 3.47 10.51
N GLN A 307 -6.46 2.64 10.74
CA GLN A 307 -5.17 3.12 11.24
C GLN A 307 -4.26 3.78 10.19
N ILE A 308 -4.52 3.60 8.88
CA ILE A 308 -3.88 4.43 7.85
C ILE A 308 -4.57 5.80 7.67
N GLY A 309 -5.68 6.05 8.40
CA GLY A 309 -6.43 7.30 8.33
C GLY A 309 -7.46 7.37 7.19
N SER A 310 -7.91 6.22 6.69
CA SER A 310 -8.95 6.11 5.66
C SER A 310 -10.33 5.90 6.27
N ASP A 311 -11.37 6.26 5.53
CA ASP A 311 -12.73 5.83 5.84
C ASP A 311 -12.87 4.30 5.73
N VAL A 312 -13.86 3.76 6.42
CA VAL A 312 -14.14 2.33 6.52
C VAL A 312 -15.57 2.07 6.01
N PRO A 313 -15.85 0.94 5.31
CA PRO A 313 -17.20 0.58 4.88
C PRO A 313 -18.07 0.14 6.07
N ALA A 314 -18.55 1.07 6.89
CA ALA A 314 -19.43 0.80 8.02
C ALA A 314 -20.34 2.01 8.28
N GLU A 315 -21.43 1.80 9.02
CA GLU A 315 -22.22 2.91 9.58
C GLU A 315 -21.49 3.58 10.75
N HIS A 316 -20.73 2.79 11.50
CA HIS A 316 -19.96 3.23 12.64
C HIS A 316 -18.77 2.29 12.84
N PHE A 317 -17.60 2.84 13.12
CA PHE A 317 -16.39 2.08 13.39
C PHE A 317 -15.56 2.79 14.47
N GLU A 318 -15.31 2.11 15.58
CA GLU A 318 -14.51 2.60 16.68
C GLU A 318 -13.54 1.51 17.16
N LEU A 319 -12.31 1.90 17.46
CA LEU A 319 -11.29 0.98 17.98
C LEU A 319 -10.28 1.72 18.86
N SER A 320 -9.74 1.03 19.86
CA SER A 320 -8.43 1.40 20.41
C SER A 320 -7.31 0.90 19.51
N LEU A 321 -6.17 1.61 19.54
CA LEU A 321 -5.01 1.29 18.73
C LEU A 321 -4.63 -0.19 18.77
N VAL A 322 -4.41 -0.76 17.59
CA VAL A 322 -3.89 -2.10 17.37
C VAL A 322 -2.43 -1.98 16.97
N ASP A 323 -1.54 -2.56 17.78
CA ASP A 323 -0.10 -2.53 17.53
C ASP A 323 0.31 -3.52 16.43
N GLN A 324 -0.30 -4.70 16.42
CA GLN A 324 -0.04 -5.74 15.45
C GLN A 324 -1.28 -6.61 15.21
N ILE A 325 -1.53 -6.92 13.93
CA ILE A 325 -2.57 -7.88 13.53
C ILE A 325 -1.88 -9.22 13.25
N PHE A 326 -2.21 -10.23 14.05
CA PHE A 326 -1.73 -11.58 13.83
C PHE A 326 -2.80 -12.41 13.13
N VAL A 327 -2.44 -13.03 12.02
CA VAL A 327 -3.38 -13.77 11.19
C VAL A 327 -2.86 -15.17 10.94
N ARG A 328 -3.66 -16.17 11.30
CA ARG A 328 -3.51 -17.54 10.83
C ARG A 328 -4.74 -17.90 10.00
N MET A 329 -4.72 -17.57 8.72
CA MET A 329 -5.76 -17.91 7.75
C MET A 329 -5.16 -18.72 6.60
N GLY A 330 -5.50 -20.01 6.52
CA GLY A 330 -5.08 -20.95 5.46
C GLY A 330 -3.67 -20.81 4.84
N ALA A 331 -2.76 -21.73 5.16
CA ALA A 331 -1.47 -21.84 4.47
C ALA A 331 -1.63 -22.26 2.99
N LYS A 332 -0.82 -21.67 2.10
CA LYS A 332 -0.46 -22.30 0.81
C LYS A 332 0.64 -23.32 1.09
N ASP A 333 0.58 -24.47 0.44
CA ASP A 333 1.54 -25.54 0.66
C ASP A 333 2.97 -25.11 0.26
N HIS A 334 3.88 -25.10 1.22
CA HIS A 334 5.32 -24.94 0.97
C HIS A 334 5.99 -26.32 0.79
N ILE A 335 5.45 -27.14 -0.11
CA ILE A 335 5.97 -28.50 -0.40
C ILE A 335 7.46 -28.46 -0.80
N MET A 336 7.90 -27.39 -1.46
CA MET A 336 9.30 -27.24 -1.89
C MET A 336 10.29 -26.98 -0.73
N ALA A 337 9.82 -26.62 0.47
CA ALA A 337 10.67 -26.40 1.64
C ALA A 337 10.79 -27.64 2.56
N GLY A 338 10.12 -28.75 2.24
CA GLY A 338 10.18 -29.99 3.03
C GLY A 338 9.54 -29.90 4.43
N GLN A 339 8.77 -28.85 4.72
CA GLN A 339 8.06 -28.69 5.99
C GLN A 339 6.63 -29.24 5.89
N SER A 340 6.20 -29.98 6.91
CA SER A 340 4.80 -30.38 7.06
C SER A 340 3.93 -29.13 7.22
N THR A 341 2.78 -29.09 6.55
CA THR A 341 1.81 -27.98 6.64
C THR A 341 1.38 -27.72 8.09
N PHE A 342 1.31 -28.76 8.91
CA PHE A 342 1.01 -28.64 10.34
C PHE A 342 2.15 -28.01 11.13
N LEU A 343 3.41 -28.33 10.81
CA LEU A 343 4.57 -27.73 11.49
C LEU A 343 4.67 -26.24 11.21
N THR A 344 4.44 -25.83 9.95
CA THR A 344 4.42 -24.41 9.58
C THR A 344 3.29 -23.67 10.30
N GLU A 345 2.09 -24.27 10.39
CA GLU A 345 0.97 -23.72 11.14
C GLU A 345 1.27 -23.52 12.64
N LEU A 346 1.93 -24.50 13.28
CA LEU A 346 2.32 -24.36 14.68
C LEU A 346 3.47 -23.36 14.88
N ALA A 347 4.41 -23.27 13.93
CA ALA A 347 5.49 -22.29 14.00
C ALA A 347 4.96 -20.85 13.89
N GLU A 348 4.01 -20.61 12.99
CA GLU A 348 3.28 -19.34 12.90
C GLU A 348 2.56 -19.03 14.22
N THR A 349 1.81 -20.00 14.75
CA THR A 349 1.10 -19.85 16.03
C THR A 349 2.05 -19.57 17.20
N ALA A 350 3.19 -20.23 17.26
CA ALA A 350 4.21 -20.00 18.28
C ALA A 350 4.79 -18.58 18.20
N SER A 351 5.04 -18.06 16.99
CA SER A 351 5.47 -16.69 16.79
C SER A 351 4.41 -15.68 17.25
N MET A 352 3.13 -15.96 16.97
CA MET A 352 2.00 -15.14 17.44
C MET A 352 1.95 -15.11 18.97
N LEU A 353 2.01 -16.27 19.63
CA LEU A 353 1.97 -16.36 21.09
C LEU A 353 3.13 -15.65 21.77
N ALA A 354 4.32 -15.67 21.16
CA ALA A 354 5.51 -15.03 21.73
C ALA A 354 5.52 -13.50 21.58
N SER A 355 4.81 -12.97 20.58
CA SER A 355 4.91 -11.55 20.20
C SER A 355 3.65 -10.74 20.49
N ALA A 356 2.49 -11.40 20.58
CA ALA A 356 1.23 -10.72 20.80
C ALA A 356 1.22 -9.98 22.14
N THR A 357 0.76 -8.73 22.09
CA THR A 357 0.53 -7.91 23.27
C THR A 357 -0.98 -7.82 23.53
N ARG A 358 -1.35 -7.24 24.68
CA ARG A 358 -2.75 -6.92 24.99
C ARG A 358 -3.43 -6.02 23.95
N ASN A 359 -2.67 -5.21 23.21
CA ASN A 359 -3.21 -4.29 22.21
C ASN A 359 -3.28 -4.92 20.82
N SER A 360 -2.81 -6.16 20.66
CA SER A 360 -2.84 -6.86 19.38
C SER A 360 -4.25 -7.32 19.01
N LEU A 361 -4.45 -7.56 17.71
CA LEU A 361 -5.63 -8.22 17.16
C LEU A 361 -5.24 -9.58 16.61
N VAL A 362 -5.83 -10.65 17.13
CA VAL A 362 -5.53 -12.02 16.72
C VAL A 362 -6.69 -12.62 15.93
N ALA A 363 -6.43 -13.15 14.73
CA ALA A 363 -7.40 -13.84 13.90
C ALA A 363 -6.91 -15.27 13.58
N LEU A 364 -7.54 -16.26 14.19
CA LEU A 364 -7.25 -17.69 14.00
C LEU A 364 -8.36 -18.33 13.17
N ASP A 365 -8.00 -19.02 12.09
CA ASP A 365 -8.95 -19.74 11.23
C ASP A 365 -8.58 -21.21 11.12
N GLU A 366 -9.38 -22.05 11.76
CA GLU A 366 -9.30 -23.52 11.73
C GLU A 366 -7.93 -24.07 12.16
N LEU A 367 -7.36 -23.52 13.23
CA LEU A 367 -6.15 -24.03 13.87
C LEU A 367 -6.38 -25.47 14.36
N GLY A 368 -5.41 -26.36 14.11
CA GLY A 368 -5.43 -27.78 14.48
C GLY A 368 -5.86 -28.72 13.35
N ARG A 369 -6.17 -28.21 12.15
CA ARG A 369 -6.71 -29.03 11.04
C ARG A 369 -5.74 -30.07 10.49
N GLY A 370 -4.43 -29.85 10.63
CA GLY A 370 -3.37 -30.67 10.04
C GLY A 370 -2.99 -31.92 10.86
N THR A 371 -3.70 -32.21 11.96
CA THR A 371 -3.38 -33.30 12.89
C THR A 371 -4.62 -34.09 13.30
N SER A 372 -4.46 -35.05 14.23
CA SER A 372 -5.56 -35.81 14.81
C SER A 372 -6.59 -34.89 15.48
N THR A 373 -7.88 -35.25 15.46
CA THR A 373 -8.94 -34.41 16.03
C THR A 373 -8.74 -34.13 17.51
N SER A 374 -8.21 -35.10 18.28
CA SER A 374 -7.93 -34.91 19.70
C SER A 374 -6.78 -33.94 19.94
N ASP A 375 -5.67 -34.09 19.22
CA ASP A 375 -4.50 -33.22 19.42
C ASP A 375 -4.78 -31.81 18.91
N GLY A 376 -5.44 -31.69 17.76
CA GLY A 376 -5.83 -30.41 17.18
C GLY A 376 -6.76 -29.63 18.10
N GLN A 377 -7.73 -30.31 18.73
CA GLN A 377 -8.61 -29.67 19.71
C GLN A 377 -7.84 -29.22 20.96
N ALA A 378 -6.99 -30.08 21.54
CA ALA A 378 -6.23 -29.75 22.74
C ALA A 378 -5.28 -28.55 22.52
N ILE A 379 -4.63 -28.50 21.36
CA ILE A 379 -3.79 -27.37 20.96
C ILE A 379 -4.64 -26.11 20.78
N ALA A 380 -5.74 -26.20 20.02
CA ALA A 380 -6.64 -25.06 19.80
C ALA A 380 -7.17 -24.46 21.10
N GLU A 381 -7.59 -25.31 22.04
CA GLU A 381 -8.09 -24.90 23.35
C GLU A 381 -7.00 -24.20 24.18
N SER A 382 -5.80 -24.78 24.24
CA SER A 382 -4.66 -24.22 24.97
C SER A 382 -4.22 -22.87 24.40
N VAL A 383 -4.24 -22.73 23.07
CA VAL A 383 -3.90 -21.49 22.37
C VAL A 383 -4.94 -20.40 22.65
N LEU A 384 -6.23 -20.75 22.57
CA LEU A 384 -7.31 -19.83 22.91
C LEU A 384 -7.19 -19.36 24.37
N GLU A 385 -6.98 -20.29 25.31
CA GLU A 385 -6.82 -19.97 26.73
C GLU A 385 -5.64 -19.00 26.94
N HIS A 386 -4.51 -19.25 26.28
CA HIS A 386 -3.34 -18.38 26.37
C HIS A 386 -3.65 -16.94 25.93
N PHE A 387 -4.28 -16.76 24.75
CA PHE A 387 -4.63 -15.43 24.26
C PHE A 387 -5.64 -14.73 25.16
N VAL A 388 -6.62 -15.45 25.70
CA VAL A 388 -7.70 -14.87 26.52
C VAL A 388 -7.22 -14.54 27.94
N ARG A 389 -6.39 -15.40 28.55
CA ARG A 389 -6.02 -15.29 29.98
C ARG A 389 -4.68 -14.62 30.20
N LYS A 390 -3.67 -14.97 29.40
CA LYS A 390 -2.29 -14.50 29.56
C LYS A 390 -2.06 -13.20 28.79
N VAL A 391 -2.34 -13.21 27.48
CA VAL A 391 -2.12 -12.03 26.63
C VAL A 391 -3.22 -10.99 26.83
N GLN A 392 -4.47 -11.44 26.97
CA GLN A 392 -5.65 -10.59 27.14
C GLN A 392 -5.87 -9.62 25.96
N CYS A 393 -5.56 -10.08 24.76
CA CYS A 393 -5.73 -9.35 23.51
C CYS A 393 -7.14 -9.45 22.95
N ARG A 394 -7.42 -8.62 21.93
CA ARG A 394 -8.62 -8.74 21.10
C ARG A 394 -8.42 -9.86 20.09
N GLY A 395 -9.45 -10.67 19.85
CA GLY A 395 -9.31 -11.66 18.78
C GLY A 395 -10.56 -12.41 18.39
N MET A 396 -10.40 -13.22 17.35
CA MET A 396 -11.41 -14.06 16.76
C MET A 396 -10.81 -15.42 16.44
N PHE A 397 -11.52 -16.48 16.78
CA PHE A 397 -11.13 -17.84 16.44
C PHE A 397 -12.29 -18.56 15.75
N SER A 398 -12.16 -18.76 14.44
CA SER A 398 -13.01 -19.64 13.64
C SER A 398 -12.62 -21.10 13.87
N THR A 399 -13.55 -21.93 14.35
CA THR A 399 -13.27 -23.34 14.66
C THR A 399 -14.42 -24.29 14.30
N HIS A 400 -14.05 -25.54 14.02
CA HIS A 400 -14.97 -26.68 13.90
C HIS A 400 -15.07 -27.51 15.17
N TYR A 401 -14.22 -27.24 16.17
CA TYR A 401 -14.26 -27.95 17.43
C TYR A 401 -15.41 -27.45 18.28
N HIS A 402 -16.58 -28.07 18.10
CA HIS A 402 -17.80 -27.75 18.85
C HIS A 402 -17.58 -27.83 20.38
N ARG A 403 -16.63 -28.66 20.81
CA ARG A 403 -16.28 -28.81 22.21
C ARG A 403 -15.76 -27.51 22.85
N LEU A 404 -14.96 -26.72 22.12
CA LEU A 404 -14.53 -25.39 22.59
C LEU A 404 -15.74 -24.47 22.86
N SER A 405 -16.79 -24.54 22.04
CA SER A 405 -18.01 -23.75 22.28
C SER A 405 -18.76 -24.18 23.55
N ILE A 406 -18.63 -25.45 23.95
CA ILE A 406 -19.22 -25.94 25.20
C ILE A 406 -18.38 -25.46 26.39
N ASP A 407 -17.06 -25.64 26.32
CA ASP A 407 -16.15 -25.32 27.43
C ASP A 407 -16.12 -23.81 27.74
N TYR A 408 -16.26 -22.95 26.72
CA TYR A 408 -16.28 -21.49 26.87
C TYR A 408 -17.69 -20.88 26.99
N ARG A 409 -18.76 -21.68 27.11
CA ARG A 409 -20.16 -21.19 27.11
C ARG A 409 -20.47 -20.14 28.17
N HIS A 410 -19.80 -20.21 29.31
CA HIS A 410 -20.04 -19.34 30.47
C HIS A 410 -18.84 -18.42 30.76
N ASP A 411 -17.89 -18.32 29.82
CA ASP A 411 -16.70 -17.50 29.99
C ASP A 411 -17.00 -16.03 29.66
N PRO A 412 -16.83 -15.08 30.60
CA PRO A 412 -17.11 -13.66 30.34
C PRO A 412 -16.14 -13.03 29.34
N LYS A 413 -14.96 -13.62 29.12
CA LYS A 413 -13.96 -13.10 28.17
C LYS A 413 -14.07 -13.69 26.77
N VAL A 414 -14.97 -14.67 26.55
CA VAL A 414 -15.18 -15.30 25.25
C VAL A 414 -16.65 -15.23 24.84
N SER A 415 -16.93 -14.49 23.76
CA SER A 415 -18.25 -14.48 23.14
C SER A 415 -18.36 -15.61 22.13
N LEU A 416 -19.40 -16.43 22.27
CA LEU A 416 -19.74 -17.41 21.25
C LEU A 416 -20.55 -16.74 20.15
N CYS A 417 -20.10 -16.88 18.90
CA CYS A 417 -20.84 -16.42 17.73
C CYS A 417 -20.89 -17.50 16.66
N HIS A 418 -21.86 -17.39 15.75
CA HIS A 418 -21.93 -18.23 14.57
C HIS A 418 -22.43 -17.48 13.34
N MET A 419 -22.08 -17.98 12.17
CA MET A 419 -22.65 -17.51 10.91
C MET A 419 -24.03 -18.13 10.68
N ALA A 420 -25.06 -17.29 10.60
CA ALA A 420 -26.45 -17.71 10.55
C ALA A 420 -26.78 -18.50 9.27
N CYS A 421 -27.59 -19.54 9.44
CA CYS A 421 -28.08 -20.40 8.38
C CYS A 421 -29.58 -20.63 8.58
N GLN A 422 -30.36 -20.54 7.50
CA GLN A 422 -31.77 -20.90 7.50
C GLN A 422 -31.93 -22.32 6.97
N VAL A 423 -32.79 -23.08 7.63
CA VAL A 423 -33.10 -24.46 7.26
C VAL A 423 -34.53 -24.53 6.74
N GLY A 424 -34.67 -24.81 5.45
CA GLY A 424 -35.95 -24.99 4.76
C GLY A 424 -36.38 -26.46 4.70
N LYS A 425 -37.68 -26.70 4.48
CA LYS A 425 -38.20 -28.02 4.13
C LYS A 425 -37.84 -28.30 2.66
N GLY A 426 -36.74 -29.01 2.43
CA GLY A 426 -36.33 -29.43 1.09
C GLY A 426 -37.15 -30.63 0.58
N ASP A 427 -37.11 -30.85 -0.73
CA ASP A 427 -37.70 -32.04 -1.37
C ASP A 427 -36.99 -33.33 -0.94
N GLY A 428 -37.76 -34.40 -0.77
CA GLY A 428 -37.25 -35.75 -0.47
C GLY A 428 -36.85 -36.02 0.99
N GLY A 429 -37.23 -35.15 1.94
CA GLY A 429 -36.98 -35.37 3.37
C GLY A 429 -35.58 -34.98 3.86
N VAL A 430 -34.79 -34.29 3.03
CA VAL A 430 -33.50 -33.71 3.41
C VAL A 430 -33.61 -32.19 3.40
N GLU A 431 -33.30 -31.59 4.55
CA GLU A 431 -33.36 -30.15 4.82
C GLU A 431 -32.50 -29.34 3.82
N GLU A 432 -33.07 -28.26 3.25
CA GLU A 432 -32.33 -27.31 2.41
C GLU A 432 -31.70 -26.23 3.29
N VAL A 433 -30.43 -25.87 3.05
CA VAL A 433 -29.71 -24.87 3.85
C VAL A 433 -29.41 -23.65 3.01
N THR A 434 -29.89 -22.50 3.48
CA THR A 434 -29.57 -21.18 2.94
C THR A 434 -28.62 -20.46 3.88
N PHE A 435 -27.46 -20.04 3.39
CA PHE A 435 -26.49 -19.25 4.16
C PHE A 435 -26.95 -17.79 4.21
N LEU A 436 -27.11 -17.24 5.41
CA LEU A 436 -27.55 -15.85 5.59
C LEU A 436 -26.39 -14.85 5.70
N TYR A 437 -25.16 -15.36 5.85
CA TYR A 437 -23.92 -14.57 5.98
C TYR A 437 -23.92 -13.52 7.10
N ARG A 438 -24.83 -13.67 8.07
CA ARG A 438 -24.97 -12.77 9.22
C ARG A 438 -24.35 -13.39 10.48
N LEU A 439 -23.49 -12.64 11.16
CA LEU A 439 -22.93 -12.97 12.46
C LEU A 439 -24.05 -12.90 13.52
N THR A 440 -24.25 -13.98 14.25
CA THR A 440 -25.30 -14.10 15.27
C THR A 440 -24.69 -14.62 16.57
N PRO A 441 -25.11 -14.10 17.74
CA PRO A 441 -24.63 -14.60 19.03
C PRO A 441 -25.05 -16.06 19.27
N GLY A 442 -24.25 -16.76 20.07
CA GLY A 442 -24.42 -18.16 20.42
C GLY A 442 -23.63 -19.12 19.53
N ALA A 443 -23.50 -20.37 19.98
CA ALA A 443 -22.89 -21.45 19.21
C ALA A 443 -23.84 -21.94 18.10
N CYS A 444 -23.26 -22.43 17.00
CA CYS A 444 -24.01 -23.03 15.91
C CYS A 444 -24.83 -24.25 16.43
N PRO A 445 -26.16 -24.30 16.21
CA PRO A 445 -27.03 -25.30 16.83
C PRO A 445 -26.90 -26.70 16.22
N LYS A 446 -26.44 -26.81 14.97
CA LYS A 446 -26.26 -28.09 14.24
C LYS A 446 -25.03 -28.06 13.33
N SER A 447 -24.48 -29.24 13.03
CA SER A 447 -23.54 -29.42 11.93
C SER A 447 -24.31 -29.51 10.61
N TYR A 448 -23.90 -28.70 9.62
CA TYR A 448 -24.53 -28.66 8.29
C TYR A 448 -23.74 -29.42 7.22
N GLY A 449 -22.74 -30.23 7.61
CA GLY A 449 -21.87 -30.94 6.67
C GLY A 449 -22.62 -31.85 5.70
N VAL A 450 -23.64 -32.56 6.17
CA VAL A 450 -24.48 -33.44 5.32
C VAL A 450 -25.33 -32.62 4.34
N ASN A 451 -25.76 -31.43 4.73
CA ASN A 451 -26.57 -30.56 3.87
C ASN A 451 -25.72 -29.92 2.77
N VAL A 452 -24.46 -29.57 3.07
CA VAL A 452 -23.48 -29.14 2.06
C VAL A 452 -23.16 -30.28 1.09
N ALA A 453 -23.05 -31.52 1.58
CA ALA A 453 -22.86 -32.70 0.72
C ALA A 453 -24.02 -32.89 -0.28
N LYS A 454 -25.26 -32.57 0.10
CA LYS A 454 -26.42 -32.55 -0.82
C LYS A 454 -26.26 -31.52 -1.93
N LEU A 455 -25.84 -30.29 -1.59
CA LEU A 455 -25.58 -29.23 -2.57
C LEU A 455 -24.49 -29.63 -3.58
N ALA A 456 -23.52 -30.45 -3.15
CA ALA A 456 -22.49 -30.99 -4.02
C ALA A 456 -22.96 -32.15 -4.93
N GLY A 457 -24.24 -32.54 -4.87
CA GLY A 457 -24.83 -33.60 -5.70
C GLY A 457 -24.54 -35.03 -5.21
N ILE A 458 -24.18 -35.21 -3.93
CA ILE A 458 -23.99 -36.55 -3.37
C ILE A 458 -25.34 -37.28 -3.28
N PRO A 459 -25.44 -38.56 -3.70
CA PRO A 459 -26.69 -39.30 -3.72
C PRO A 459 -27.37 -39.42 -2.34
N ASP A 460 -28.71 -39.31 -2.30
CA ASP A 460 -29.51 -39.38 -1.06
C ASP A 460 -29.25 -40.64 -0.23
N SER A 461 -29.00 -41.78 -0.89
CA SER A 461 -28.69 -43.04 -0.21
C SER A 461 -27.41 -42.98 0.63
N VAL A 462 -26.44 -42.14 0.24
CA VAL A 462 -25.20 -41.89 0.98
C VAL A 462 -25.46 -40.86 2.08
N LEU A 463 -26.21 -39.80 1.78
CA LEU A 463 -26.55 -38.74 2.74
C LEU A 463 -27.33 -39.27 3.95
N LEU A 464 -28.30 -40.16 3.72
CA LEU A 464 -29.08 -40.79 4.79
C LEU A 464 -28.19 -41.60 5.74
N LYS A 465 -27.21 -42.35 5.21
CA LYS A 465 -26.23 -43.10 6.00
C LYS A 465 -25.29 -42.16 6.76
N ALA A 466 -24.81 -41.11 6.10
CA ALA A 466 -23.94 -40.10 6.71
C ALA A 466 -24.65 -39.38 7.87
N ALA A 467 -25.92 -38.99 7.71
CA ALA A 467 -26.73 -38.38 8.76
C ALA A 467 -26.94 -39.32 9.96
N ALA A 468 -27.20 -40.60 9.71
CA ALA A 468 -27.30 -41.60 10.77
C ALA A 468 -25.98 -41.74 11.56
N LYS A 469 -24.84 -41.81 10.86
CA LYS A 469 -23.51 -41.89 11.47
C LYS A 469 -23.13 -40.63 12.23
N SER A 470 -23.44 -39.44 11.72
CA SER A 470 -23.20 -38.17 12.43
C SER A 470 -23.92 -38.16 13.78
N ARG A 471 -25.19 -38.56 13.82
CA ARG A 471 -25.98 -38.66 15.06
C ARG A 471 -25.41 -39.69 16.04
N GLU A 472 -24.92 -40.82 15.52
CA GLU A 472 -24.25 -41.85 16.34
C GLU A 472 -22.99 -41.28 17.00
N PHE A 473 -22.13 -40.59 16.24
CA PHE A 473 -20.93 -39.96 16.78
C PHE A 473 -21.29 -38.89 17.82
N GLU A 474 -22.22 -37.98 17.53
CA GLU A 474 -22.69 -36.96 18.48
C GLU A 474 -23.19 -37.60 19.79
N ALA A 475 -23.93 -38.71 19.72
CA ALA A 475 -24.43 -39.41 20.90
C ALA A 475 -23.34 -40.16 21.69
N VAL A 476 -22.26 -40.62 21.05
CA VAL A 476 -21.13 -41.28 21.70
C VAL A 476 -20.20 -40.26 22.36
N TYR A 477 -19.83 -39.20 21.63
CA TYR A 477 -19.07 -38.07 22.16
C TYR A 477 -19.86 -37.32 23.25
N GLY A 478 -21.18 -37.23 23.09
CA GLY A 478 -22.11 -36.66 24.06
C GLY A 478 -22.40 -37.52 25.29
N ARG A 479 -22.06 -38.82 25.31
CA ARG A 479 -22.21 -39.70 26.49
C ARG A 479 -20.94 -39.86 27.32
N ARG A 480 -19.75 -39.86 26.69
CA ARG A 480 -18.47 -39.71 27.43
C ARG A 480 -18.42 -38.40 28.23
N ARG A 481 -19.20 -37.40 27.77
CA ARG A 481 -19.48 -36.07 28.32
C ARG A 481 -19.96 -36.04 29.78
N GLU A 482 -20.95 -36.85 30.14
CA GLU A 482 -21.54 -36.81 31.50
C GLU A 482 -20.69 -37.57 32.51
N ALA A 483 -19.99 -38.61 32.06
CA ALA A 483 -19.11 -39.39 32.91
C ALA A 483 -17.85 -38.62 33.31
N SER A 484 -17.22 -37.86 32.41
CA SER A 484 -15.99 -37.11 32.74
C SER A 484 -16.27 -35.87 33.59
N THR A 485 -17.28 -35.07 33.26
CA THR A 485 -17.63 -33.87 34.03
C THR A 485 -18.14 -34.21 35.43
N ASN A 486 -18.93 -35.28 35.60
CA ASN A 486 -19.31 -35.75 36.94
C ASN A 486 -18.10 -36.27 37.73
N CYS A 487 -17.08 -36.84 37.08
CA CYS A 487 -15.87 -37.29 37.75
C CYS A 487 -15.01 -36.11 38.22
N THR A 488 -14.89 -35.04 37.42
CA THR A 488 -14.15 -33.82 37.79
C THR A 488 -14.84 -33.06 38.93
N ILE A 489 -16.16 -32.88 38.87
CA ILE A 489 -16.94 -32.22 39.93
C ILE A 489 -16.87 -33.03 41.23
N ALA A 490 -17.00 -34.36 41.16
CA ALA A 490 -16.88 -35.23 42.34
C ALA A 490 -15.48 -35.17 42.97
N TRP A 491 -14.43 -35.04 42.15
CA TRP A 491 -13.06 -34.91 42.63
C TRP A 491 -12.80 -33.55 43.28
N GLU A 492 -13.29 -32.45 42.68
CA GLU A 492 -13.20 -31.11 43.27
C GLU A 492 -13.96 -31.01 44.60
N GLU A 493 -15.16 -31.61 44.70
CA GLU A 493 -15.89 -31.71 45.97
C GLU A 493 -15.14 -32.56 47.02
N GLU A 494 -14.51 -33.67 46.63
CA GLU A 494 -13.67 -34.49 47.52
C GLU A 494 -12.46 -33.69 48.04
N VAL A 495 -11.80 -32.90 47.19
CA VAL A 495 -10.63 -32.07 47.55
C VAL A 495 -11.02 -30.90 48.44
N VAL A 496 -12.13 -30.21 48.14
CA VAL A 496 -12.63 -29.11 48.99
C VAL A 496 -13.03 -29.62 50.38
N ARG A 497 -13.73 -30.75 50.45
CA ARG A 497 -14.11 -31.37 51.73
C ARG A 497 -12.88 -31.84 52.51
N PHE A 498 -11.86 -32.38 51.82
CA PHE A 498 -10.57 -32.72 52.44
C PHE A 498 -9.85 -31.49 53.03
N MET A 499 -9.81 -30.38 52.30
CA MET A 499 -9.17 -29.13 52.78
C MET A 499 -9.92 -28.54 53.99
N GLN A 500 -11.25 -28.65 54.03
CA GLN A 500 -12.07 -28.25 55.18
C GLN A 500 -11.82 -29.13 56.41
N ASP A 501 -11.76 -30.45 56.24
CA ASP A 501 -11.44 -31.38 57.32
C ASP A 501 -10.04 -31.11 57.90
N LEU A 502 -9.06 -30.83 57.01
CA LEU A 502 -7.68 -30.53 57.42
C LEU A 502 -7.57 -29.18 58.16
N ALA A 503 -8.32 -28.16 57.72
CA ALA A 503 -8.42 -26.88 58.41
C ALA A 503 -9.07 -27.02 59.80
N GLY A 504 -10.11 -27.87 59.91
CA GLY A 504 -10.75 -28.19 61.20
C GLY A 504 -9.80 -28.84 62.20
N VAL A 505 -9.01 -29.82 61.75
CA VAL A 505 -8.02 -30.49 62.61
C VAL A 505 -6.92 -29.52 63.06
N VAL A 506 -6.45 -28.61 62.20
CA VAL A 506 -5.45 -27.59 62.56
C VAL A 506 -6.00 -26.55 63.55
N ALA A 507 -7.29 -26.21 63.45
CA ALA A 507 -7.97 -25.34 64.42
C ALA A 507 -8.12 -26.01 65.81
N GLU A 508 -8.31 -27.33 65.85
CA GLU A 508 -8.37 -28.10 67.11
C GLU A 508 -6.99 -28.29 67.76
N THR A 509 -5.91 -28.48 66.99
CA THR A 509 -4.55 -28.59 67.56
C THR A 509 -3.97 -27.26 68.04
N SER A 510 -4.44 -26.13 67.51
CA SER A 510 -3.98 -24.80 67.95
C SER A 510 -4.64 -24.34 69.27
N SER A 511 -5.72 -25.01 69.71
CA SER A 511 -6.46 -24.66 70.93
C SER A 511 -6.14 -25.55 72.15
N GLN A 512 -5.40 -26.66 72.00
CA GLN A 512 -4.97 -27.52 73.11
C GLN A 512 -3.46 -27.76 73.10
N ALA A 513 -2.77 -27.30 74.15
CA ALA A 513 -1.31 -27.41 74.32
C ALA A 513 -0.77 -28.84 74.60
N MET A 514 -1.58 -29.89 74.37
CA MET A 514 -1.11 -31.27 74.33
C MET A 514 -1.78 -32.01 73.17
N VAL A 515 -0.96 -32.50 72.24
CA VAL A 515 -1.39 -33.31 71.09
C VAL A 515 -2.02 -34.59 71.61
N SER A 516 -3.35 -34.71 71.52
CA SER A 516 -4.06 -35.92 71.92
C SER A 516 -3.80 -37.06 70.91
N ASN A 517 -3.80 -38.32 71.37
CA ASN A 517 -3.72 -39.49 70.47
C ASN A 517 -4.85 -39.49 69.41
N LYS A 518 -6.01 -38.87 69.70
CA LYS A 518 -7.11 -38.69 68.74
C LYS A 518 -6.73 -37.80 67.55
N SER A 519 -5.97 -36.73 67.79
CA SER A 519 -5.53 -35.81 66.74
C SER A 519 -4.53 -36.47 65.79
N ILE A 520 -3.63 -37.31 66.32
CA ILE A 520 -2.67 -38.09 65.53
C ILE A 520 -3.39 -39.16 64.69
N THR A 521 -4.39 -39.84 65.26
CA THR A 521 -5.17 -40.86 64.54
C THR A 521 -5.97 -40.23 63.40
N SER A 522 -6.57 -39.06 63.63
CA SER A 522 -7.31 -38.30 62.60
C SER A 522 -6.41 -37.78 61.48
N LEU A 523 -5.18 -37.35 61.80
CA LEU A 523 -4.17 -36.97 60.80
C LEU A 523 -3.72 -38.15 59.94
N CYS A 524 -3.55 -39.34 60.54
CA CYS A 524 -3.24 -40.56 59.78
C CYS A 524 -4.39 -40.98 58.85
N GLU A 525 -5.64 -40.86 59.28
CA GLU A 525 -6.81 -41.11 58.43
C GLU A 525 -6.92 -40.12 57.27
N LEU A 526 -6.66 -38.83 57.52
CA LEU A 526 -6.59 -37.80 56.47
C LEU A 526 -5.44 -38.08 55.51
N GLN A 527 -4.26 -38.46 56.00
CA GLN A 527 -3.12 -38.81 55.14
C GLN A 527 -3.43 -40.05 54.27
N HIS A 528 -4.20 -41.00 54.79
CA HIS A 528 -4.64 -42.16 54.02
C HIS A 528 -5.67 -41.77 52.95
N LYS A 529 -6.65 -40.91 53.28
CA LYS A 529 -7.59 -40.34 52.31
C LYS A 529 -6.88 -39.53 51.22
N ALA A 530 -5.87 -38.73 51.57
CA ALA A 530 -5.08 -37.96 50.61
C ALA A 530 -4.35 -38.87 49.60
N ARG A 531 -3.80 -40.01 50.06
CA ARG A 531 -3.18 -41.01 49.17
C ARG A 531 -4.21 -41.67 48.25
N MET A 532 -5.42 -41.93 48.73
CA MET A 532 -6.50 -42.50 47.92
C MET A 532 -6.99 -41.52 46.85
N VAL A 533 -7.10 -40.22 47.17
CA VAL A 533 -7.48 -39.17 46.21
C VAL A 533 -6.37 -38.97 45.16
N SER A 534 -5.09 -39.01 45.57
CA SER A 534 -3.94 -38.88 44.66
C SER A 534 -3.83 -40.07 43.67
N ASN A 535 -4.16 -41.29 44.11
CA ASN A 535 -4.16 -42.47 43.25
C ASN A 535 -5.33 -42.52 42.24
N LYS A 536 -6.41 -41.75 42.45
CA LYS A 536 -7.49 -41.60 41.45
C LYS A 536 -7.15 -40.60 40.33
N SER A 537 -6.06 -39.85 40.47
CA SER A 537 -5.63 -38.79 39.53
C SER A 537 -4.61 -39.28 38.47
N ILE A 538 -4.28 -40.58 38.45
CA ILE A 538 -3.50 -41.28 37.40
C ILE A 538 -4.46 -42.19 36.65
#